data_AF-A0A9N9BTV7-F1
#
_entry.id   AF-A0A9N9BTV7-F1
#
_cell.length_a   1.000
_cell.length_b   1.000
_cell.length_c   1.000
_cell.angle_alpha   90.00
_cell.angle_beta   90.00
_cell.angle_gamma   90.00
#
_symmetry.space_group_name_H-M   'P 1'
#
loop_
_entity.id
_entity.type
_entity.pdbx_description
1 polymer ?
#
loop_
_entity_poly.entity_id
_entity_poly.type
_entity_poly.pdbx_seq_one_letter_code
_entity_poly.pdbx_strand_id
1 'polypeptide(L)'
;MIHVLIYFINRNESGDGEFDLFGGFREYTILGQCKGGTEVTSEDVTAFEETLSRFDRSKTIAILIARYDHRELLAQSNADVFTPNAKARAKSSEYNIILTDELNV
;
A
#
# COMPACT_ATOMS: atom_id res chain seq x y z
N MET A 1 8.66 -4.92 -26.48
CA MET A 1 7.78 -5.04 -25.30
C MET A 1 8.70 -5.10 -24.10
N ILE A 2 8.78 -4.04 -23.30
CA ILE A 2 9.65 -4.02 -22.11
C ILE A 2 8.85 -4.68 -20.99
N HIS A 3 9.27 -5.88 -20.56
CA HIS A 3 8.77 -6.50 -19.35
C HIS A 3 9.55 -5.89 -18.18
N VAL A 4 8.87 -5.13 -17.32
CA VAL A 4 9.46 -4.58 -16.10
C VAL A 4 9.26 -5.63 -15.02
N LEU A 5 10.36 -6.24 -14.57
CA LEU A 5 10.34 -7.10 -13.39
C LEU A 5 10.53 -6.20 -12.17
N ILE A 6 9.47 -6.04 -11.38
CA ILE A 6 9.56 -5.44 -10.05
C ILE A 6 9.76 -6.61 -9.08
N TYR A 7 10.92 -6.67 -8.42
CA TYR A 7 11.22 -7.68 -7.42
C TYR A 7 11.10 -7.07 -6.02
N PHE A 8 10.38 -7.76 -5.13
CA PHE A 8 10.06 -7.29 -3.79
C PHE A 8 10.85 -8.08 -2.75
N ILE A 9 11.48 -7.39 -1.80
CA ILE A 9 12.07 -7.99 -0.61
C ILE A 9 11.28 -7.48 0.58
N ASN A 10 10.27 -8.24 1.02
CA ASN A 10 9.68 -8.02 2.33
C ASN A 10 10.72 -8.48 3.36
N ARG A 11 11.36 -7.52 4.05
CA ARG A 11 12.12 -7.85 5.25
C ARG A 11 11.12 -7.94 6.37
N ASN A 12 10.80 -9.17 6.75
CA ASN A 12 9.99 -9.49 7.91
C ASN A 12 10.80 -9.15 9.18
N GLU A 13 11.17 -7.87 9.33
CA GLU A 13 11.85 -7.32 10.48
C GLU A 13 10.76 -6.80 11.40
N SER A 14 10.78 -7.26 12.65
CA SER A 14 9.84 -6.92 13.72
C SER A 14 9.95 -5.46 14.16
N GLY A 15 9.65 -4.55 13.25
CA GLY A 15 9.50 -3.12 13.45
C GLY A 15 8.47 -2.60 12.46
N ASP A 16 7.66 -1.63 12.89
CA ASP A 16 6.73 -0.90 12.03
C ASP A 16 7.52 -0.02 11.06
N GLY A 17 8.27 -0.64 10.14
CA GLY A 17 9.00 0.05 9.11
C GLY A 17 8.06 0.97 8.36
N GLU A 18 8.44 2.24 8.25
CA GLU A 18 7.69 3.27 7.50
C GLU A 18 7.37 2.80 6.06
N PHE A 19 8.25 2.00 5.46
CA PHE A 19 8.04 1.37 4.16
C PHE A 19 8.51 -0.08 4.16
N ASP A 20 7.66 -0.96 3.64
CA ASP A 20 7.98 -2.36 3.38
C ASP A 20 8.52 -2.58 1.97
N LEU A 21 8.24 -1.66 1.04
CA LEU A 21 8.63 -1.73 -0.36
C LEU A 21 9.27 -0.41 -0.82
N PHE A 22 10.36 -0.54 -1.57
CA PHE A 22 11.03 0.57 -2.23
C PHE A 22 11.48 0.15 -3.63
N GLY A 23 11.22 0.99 -4.63
CA GLY A 23 11.62 0.74 -6.01
C GLY A 23 11.55 2.01 -6.87
N GLY A 24 11.75 1.84 -8.18
CA GLY A 24 11.65 2.93 -9.13
C GLY A 24 11.28 2.46 -10.51
N PHE A 25 10.49 3.27 -11.22
CA PHE A 25 10.14 3.04 -12.61
C PHE A 25 10.25 4.36 -13.38
N ARG A 26 11.21 4.42 -14.32
CA ARG A 26 11.55 5.65 -15.04
C ARG A 26 11.91 6.79 -14.05
N GLU A 27 11.15 7.87 -14.08
CA GLU A 27 11.30 9.05 -13.22
C GLU A 27 10.47 8.97 -11.93
N TYR A 28 9.76 7.86 -11.72
CA TYR A 28 8.92 7.64 -10.55
C TYR A 28 9.63 6.82 -9.48
N THR A 29 9.54 7.28 -8.24
CA THR A 29 9.83 6.51 -7.04
C THR A 29 8.60 5.69 -6.68
N ILE A 30 8.78 4.40 -6.43
CA ILE A 30 7.71 3.51 -5.98
C ILE A 30 7.95 3.20 -4.51
N LEU A 31 6.97 3.52 -3.67
CA LEU A 31 6.99 3.28 -2.24
C LEU A 31 5.81 2.41 -1.89
N GLY A 32 5.98 1.46 -0.99
CA GLY A 32 4.86 0.65 -0.54
C GLY A 32 4.94 0.28 0.93
N GLN A 33 3.76 0.10 1.51
CA GLN A 33 3.57 -0.29 2.89
C GLN A 33 2.58 -1.44 2.94
N CYS A 34 2.89 -2.45 3.73
CA CYS A 34 2.04 -3.58 4.02
C CYS A 34 1.34 -3.34 5.37
N LYS A 35 0.02 -3.48 5.40
CA LYS A 35 -0.76 -3.41 6.64
C LYS A 35 -1.38 -4.77 6.92
N GLY A 36 -1.01 -5.37 8.05
CA GLY A 36 -1.60 -6.63 8.53
C GLY A 36 -2.74 -6.41 9.52
N GLY A 37 -3.66 -7.38 9.58
CA GLY A 37 -4.44 -7.66 10.79
C GLY A 37 -5.84 -7.03 10.93
N THR A 38 -6.22 -6.04 10.12
CA THR A 38 -7.55 -5.40 10.17
C THR A 38 -7.99 -4.81 8.84
N GLU A 39 -9.26 -4.38 8.76
CA GLU A 39 -9.76 -3.47 7.72
C GLU A 39 -8.91 -2.18 7.68
N VAL A 40 -8.66 -1.66 6.48
CA VAL A 40 -7.88 -0.44 6.25
C VAL A 40 -8.81 0.77 6.24
N THR A 41 -8.52 1.74 7.10
CA THR A 41 -9.35 2.94 7.29
C THR A 41 -8.75 4.19 6.64
N SER A 42 -9.48 5.31 6.71
CA SER A 42 -8.95 6.61 6.27
C SER A 42 -7.73 7.07 7.06
N GLU A 43 -7.64 6.66 8.32
CA GLU A 43 -6.52 6.99 9.21
C GLU A 43 -5.24 6.28 8.75
N ASP A 44 -5.34 5.01 8.32
CA ASP A 44 -4.20 4.29 7.75
C ASP A 44 -3.67 4.97 6.47
N VAL A 45 -4.57 5.42 5.59
CA VAL A 45 -4.18 6.18 4.39
C VAL A 45 -3.50 7.50 4.76
N THR A 46 -4.01 8.19 5.78
CA THR A 46 -3.43 9.47 6.24
C THR A 46 -2.04 9.26 6.85
N ALA A 47 -1.86 8.23 7.68
CA ALA A 47 -0.56 7.87 8.23
C ALA A 47 0.44 7.51 7.13
N PHE A 48 -0.02 6.81 6.09
CA PHE A 48 0.82 6.53 4.93
C PHE A 48 1.22 7.82 4.19
N GLU A 49 0.29 8.75 3.97
CA GLU A 49 0.60 10.08 3.39
C GLU A 49 1.60 10.90 4.21
N GLU A 50 1.49 10.87 5.54
CA GLU A 50 2.47 11.50 6.44
C GLU A 50 3.87 10.93 6.22
N THR A 51 3.95 9.62 5.99
CA THR A 51 5.22 8.95 5.67
C THR A 51 5.73 9.37 4.28
N LEU A 52 4.83 9.52 3.31
CA LEU A 52 5.14 9.97 1.95
C LEU A 52 5.56 11.46 1.89
N SER A 53 5.28 12.26 2.92
CA SER A 53 5.58 13.72 2.98
C SER A 53 7.02 14.11 2.64
N ARG A 54 7.95 13.15 2.76
CA ARG A 54 9.38 13.31 2.46
C ARG A 54 9.71 13.16 0.97
N PHE A 55 8.74 12.78 0.14
CA PHE A 55 8.93 12.49 -1.28
C PHE A 55 8.14 13.45 -2.18
N ASP A 56 8.59 13.59 -3.43
CA ASP A 56 7.91 14.42 -4.42
C ASP A 56 6.57 13.78 -4.82
N ARG A 57 5.47 14.47 -4.50
CA ARG A 57 4.09 14.04 -4.80
C ARG A 57 3.89 13.65 -6.26
N SER A 58 4.46 14.42 -7.19
CA SER A 58 4.27 14.25 -8.63
C SER A 58 5.07 13.08 -9.22
N LYS A 59 6.11 12.64 -8.51
CA LYS A 59 7.03 11.58 -8.92
C LYS A 59 6.93 10.34 -8.05
N THR A 60 5.97 10.27 -7.14
CA THR A 60 5.82 9.15 -6.23
C THR A 60 4.57 8.35 -6.57
N ILE A 61 4.75 7.05 -6.77
CA ILE A 61 3.67 6.06 -6.83
C ILE A 61 3.71 5.33 -5.49
N ALA A 62 2.66 5.50 -4.71
CA ALA A 62 2.55 4.90 -3.39
C ALA A 62 1.61 3.68 -3.46
N ILE A 63 1.97 2.59 -2.82
CA ILE A 63 1.19 1.33 -2.85
C ILE A 63 0.89 0.92 -1.41
N LEU A 64 -0.37 0.96 -1.02
CA LEU A 64 -0.81 0.46 0.28
C LEU A 64 -1.40 -0.95 0.08
N ILE A 65 -0.74 -1.93 0.68
CA ILE A 65 -1.05 -3.36 0.52
C ILE A 65 -1.68 -3.87 1.80
N ALA A 66 -2.96 -4.26 1.72
CA ALA A 66 -3.60 -4.96 2.82
C ALA A 66 -3.18 -6.44 2.80
N ARG A 67 -2.67 -6.94 3.93
CA ARG A 67 -2.29 -8.34 4.14
C ARG A 67 -3.18 -8.97 5.19
N TYR A 68 -3.56 -10.21 4.98
CA TYR A 68 -4.30 -10.97 5.97
C TYR A 68 -3.37 -11.89 6.73
N ASP A 69 -3.26 -11.71 8.04
CA ASP A 69 -2.62 -12.71 8.88
C ASP A 69 -3.58 -13.90 9.02
N HIS A 70 -3.14 -15.05 8.51
CA HIS A 70 -3.90 -16.29 8.42
C HIS A 70 -4.69 -16.63 9.69
N ARG A 71 -6.04 -16.66 9.59
CA ARG A 71 -6.89 -17.84 9.94
C ARG A 71 -8.40 -17.62 9.94
N GLU A 72 -8.91 -16.39 9.92
CA GLU A 72 -10.38 -16.17 10.06
C GLU A 72 -11.09 -15.54 8.85
N LEU A 73 -10.36 -14.96 7.89
CA LEU A 73 -10.98 -14.11 6.84
C LEU A 73 -11.05 -14.73 5.43
N LEU A 74 -10.49 -15.93 5.21
CA LEU A 74 -10.72 -16.68 3.96
C LEU A 74 -12.20 -17.08 3.77
N ALA A 75 -13.03 -16.97 4.81
CA ALA A 75 -14.48 -17.17 4.73
C ALA A 75 -15.24 -15.94 4.17
N GLN A 76 -14.58 -14.78 4.01
CA GLN A 76 -15.16 -13.55 3.47
C GLN A 76 -14.52 -13.17 2.14
N SER A 77 -14.42 -14.10 1.18
CA SER A 77 -13.66 -13.94 -0.07
C SER A 77 -14.09 -12.78 -1.00
N ASN A 78 -15.05 -11.94 -0.60
CA ASN A 78 -15.55 -10.77 -1.34
C ASN A 78 -15.66 -9.51 -0.46
N ALA A 79 -15.20 -9.55 0.80
CA ALA A 79 -15.21 -8.35 1.64
C ALA A 79 -14.08 -7.41 1.21
N ASP A 80 -14.47 -6.19 0.88
CA ASP A 80 -13.57 -5.11 0.55
C ASP A 80 -12.78 -4.70 1.78
N VAL A 81 -11.46 -4.89 1.76
CA VAL A 81 -10.58 -4.61 2.92
C VAL A 81 -10.46 -3.11 3.20
N PHE A 82 -10.77 -2.30 2.20
CA PHE A 82 -10.66 -0.86 2.29
C PHE A 82 -12.05 -0.29 2.56
N THR A 83 -12.19 0.40 3.69
CA THR A 83 -13.42 1.15 3.95
C THR A 83 -13.72 2.14 2.82
N PRO A 84 -14.99 2.50 2.59
CA PRO A 84 -15.35 3.56 1.64
C PRO A 84 -14.60 4.88 1.90
N ASN A 85 -14.34 5.20 3.17
CA ASN A 85 -13.58 6.40 3.56
C ASN A 85 -12.10 6.28 3.22
N ALA A 86 -11.47 5.10 3.37
CA ALA A 86 -10.11 4.87 2.91
C ALA A 86 -9.98 5.10 1.40
N LYS A 87 -10.92 4.55 0.62
CA LYS A 87 -10.97 4.75 -0.84
C LYS A 87 -11.17 6.21 -1.22
N ALA A 88 -12.07 6.91 -0.54
CA ALA A 88 -12.30 8.34 -0.75
C ALA A 88 -11.06 9.16 -0.39
N ARG A 89 -10.37 8.83 0.71
CA ARG A 89 -9.12 9.49 1.11
C ARG A 89 -8.02 9.28 0.08
N ALA A 90 -7.77 8.03 -0.34
CA ALA A 90 -6.78 7.72 -1.37
C ALA A 90 -7.06 8.45 -2.69
N LYS A 91 -8.34 8.53 -3.10
CA LYS A 91 -8.75 9.26 -4.31
C LYS A 91 -8.57 10.79 -4.22
N SER A 92 -8.64 11.35 -3.02
CA SER A 92 -8.45 12.78 -2.76
C SER A 92 -7.02 13.15 -2.37
N SER A 93 -6.12 12.16 -2.32
CA SER A 93 -4.73 12.36 -2.01
C SER A 93 -4.03 13.21 -3.08
N GLU A 94 -3.01 13.96 -2.66
CA GLU A 94 -2.07 14.59 -3.60
C GLU A 94 -1.04 13.59 -4.17
N TYR A 95 -0.95 12.39 -3.59
CA TYR A 95 -0.11 11.30 -4.08
C TYR A 95 -0.89 10.35 -4.98
N ASN A 96 -0.19 9.68 -5.91
CA ASN A 96 -0.77 8.57 -6.66
C ASN A 96 -0.77 7.31 -5.78
N ILE A 97 -1.84 7.10 -5.01
CA ILE A 97 -1.99 5.94 -4.12
C ILE A 97 -2.74 4.81 -4.83
N ILE A 98 -2.09 3.66 -4.91
CA ILE A 98 -2.68 2.39 -5.32
C ILE A 98 -3.04 1.61 -4.06
N LEU A 99 -4.33 1.31 -3.91
CA LEU A 99 -4.82 0.39 -2.88
C LEU A 99 -4.88 -1.01 -3.49
N THR A 100 -4.21 -1.98 -2.88
CA THR A 100 -4.28 -3.39 -3.30
C THR A 100 -4.24 -4.34 -2.11
N ASP A 101 -4.61 -5.59 -2.33
CA ASP A 101 -4.53 -6.65 -1.34
C ASP A 101 -3.78 -7.85 -1.93
N GLU A 102 -3.47 -8.82 -1.08
CA GLU A 102 -2.74 -10.04 -1.49
C GLU A 102 -3.50 -10.94 -2.50
N LEU A 103 -4.78 -10.69 -2.76
CA LEU A 103 -5.60 -11.42 -3.71
C LEU A 103 -5.69 -10.72 -5.08
N ASN A 104 -5.37 -9.42 -5.14
CA ASN A 104 -5.40 -8.58 -6.33
C ASN A 104 -3.98 -8.23 -6.84
N VAL A 105 -3.10 -9.24 -6.92
CA VAL A 105 -1.71 -9.13 -7.44
C VAL A 105 -1.61 -9.48 -8.91
#